data_AF-W2T0F5-F1
#
_entry.id   AF-W2T0F5-F1
#
_cell.length_a   1.000
_cell.length_b   1.000
_cell.length_c   1.000
_cell.angle_alpha   90.00
_cell.angle_beta   90.00
_cell.angle_gamma   90.00
#
_symmetry.space_group_name_H-M   'P 1'
#
loop_
_entity.id
_entity.type
_entity.pdbx_description
1 polymer ?
#
loop_
_entity_poly.entity_id
_entity_poly.type
_entity_poly.pdbx_seq_one_letter_code
_entity_poly.pdbx_strand_id
1 'polypeptide(L)' 'MDRRGNASLYSSLGERVSEFHFGNGIREVREVRVFPTTHDSGVAIIDDQMRIFVVNSVSEPVVWSMHSCKVSKY' A
#
# COMPACT_ATOMS: atom_id res chain seq x y z
N MET A 1 -11.70 15.86 8.43
CA MET A 1 -11.14 15.24 7.22
C MET A 1 -10.89 13.78 7.52
N ASP A 2 -11.60 12.90 6.83
CA ASP A 2 -11.45 11.45 7.02
C ASP A 2 -10.11 11.03 6.40
N ARG A 3 -9.11 10.72 7.23
CA ARG A 3 -7.77 10.31 6.78
C ARG A 3 -7.69 8.82 6.41
N ARG A 4 -8.83 8.12 6.40
CA ARG A 4 -8.89 6.69 6.11
C ARG A 4 -8.37 6.40 4.70
N GLY A 5 -7.47 5.42 4.62
CA GLY A 5 -6.88 4.99 3.36
C GLY A 5 -5.79 5.89 2.79
N ASN A 6 -5.39 6.97 3.45
CA ASN A 6 -4.22 7.76 3.03
C ASN A 6 -2.96 7.20 3.67
N ALA A 7 -1.91 6.99 2.87
CA ALA A 7 -0.56 6.75 3.38
C ALA A 7 0.39 7.81 2.83
N SER A 8 1.32 8.25 3.68
CA SER A 8 2.39 9.15 3.28
C SER A 8 3.72 8.44 3.47
N LEU A 9 4.58 8.50 2.45
CA LEU A 9 5.95 8.03 2.50
C LEU A 9 6.85 9.21 2.83
N TYR A 10 7.72 9.02 3.83
CA TYR A 10 8.70 10.01 4.24
C TYR A 10 10.12 9.48 4.03
N SER A 11 11.04 10.37 3.69
CA SER A 11 12.48 10.08 3.68
C SER A 11 12.97 9.89 5.11
N SER A 12 14.18 9.34 5.27
CA SER A 12 14.85 9.24 6.57
C SER A 12 15.14 10.61 7.21
N LEU A 13 15.11 11.69 6.42
CA LEU A 13 15.26 13.07 6.86
C LEU A 13 13.93 13.73 7.25
N GLY A 14 12.81 13.02 7.08
CA GLY A 14 11.47 13.50 7.43
C GLY A 14 10.74 14.27 6.32
N GLU A 15 11.29 14.30 5.11
CA GLU A 15 10.64 14.95 3.96
C GLU A 15 9.57 14.03 3.37
N ARG A 16 8.39 14.56 3.04
CA ARG A 16 7.36 13.75 2.39
C ARG A 16 7.75 13.48 0.94
N VAL A 17 8.00 12.22 0.63
CA VAL A 17 8.37 11.75 -0.71
C VAL A 17 7.13 11.58 -1.57
N SER A 18 6.08 10.96 -1.02
CA SER A 18 4.88 10.64 -1.78
C SER A 18 3.65 10.45 -0.89
N GLU A 19 2.47 10.50 -1.50
CA GLU A 19 1.19 10.26 -0.85
C GLU A 19 0.33 9.34 -1.73
N PHE A 20 -0.24 8.31 -1.11
CA PHE A 20 -1.04 7.29 -1.79
C PHE A 20 -2.43 7.22 -1.16
N HIS A 21 -3.46 7.08 -2.00
CA HIS A 21 -4.82 6.87 -1.55
C HIS A 21 -5.29 5.45 -1.91
N PHE A 22 -5.45 4.60 -0.89
CA PHE A 22 -5.94 3.23 -1.01
C PHE A 22 -7.48 3.13 -0.98
N GLY A 23 -8.17 4.27 -0.98
CA GLY A 23 -9.63 4.33 -0.85
C GLY A 23 -10.12 4.01 0.56
N ASN A 24 -11.44 4.01 0.72
CA ASN A 24 -12.11 3.65 1.99
C ASN A 24 -11.98 2.16 2.35
N GLY A 25 -11.26 1.38 1.53
CA GLY A 25 -11.04 -0.04 1.73
C GLY A 25 -10.23 -0.29 3.00
N ILE A 26 -9.05 0.32 3.13
CA ILE A 26 -8.13 0.06 4.25
C ILE A 26 -8.73 0.54 5.57
N ARG A 27 -8.91 -0.41 6.50
CA ARG A 27 -9.36 -0.14 7.88
C ARG A 27 -8.18 -0.06 8.83
N GLU A 28 -7.39 -1.13 8.90
CA GLU A 28 -6.25 -1.24 9.80
C GLU A 28 -5.07 -1.88 9.07
N VAL A 29 -3.92 -1.22 9.10
CA VAL A 29 -2.70 -1.70 8.46
C VAL A 29 -2.02 -2.70 9.40
N ARG A 30 -1.80 -3.91 8.90
CA ARG A 30 -1.14 -4.98 9.64
C ARG A 30 0.35 -5.05 9.33
N GLU A 31 0.71 -4.91 8.06
CA GLU A 31 2.10 -5.00 7.61
C GLU A 31 2.36 -4.06 6.43
N VAL A 32 3.57 -3.50 6.39
CA VAL A 32 4.07 -2.67 5.29
C VAL A 32 5.44 -3.20 4.88
N ARG A 33 5.66 -3.36 3.58
CA ARG A 33 6.98 -3.69 3.01
C ARG A 33 7.33 -2.74 1.89
N VAL A 34 8.56 -2.25 1.92
CA VAL A 34 9.17 -1.53 0.81
C VAL A 34 10.01 -2.54 0.03
N PHE A 35 9.96 -2.48 -1.30
CA PHE A 35 10.72 -3.36 -2.18
C PHE A 35 11.30 -2.59 -3.36
N PRO A 36 12.47 -3.00 -3.90
CA PRO A 36 13.02 -2.37 -5.09
C PRO A 36 12.20 -2.74 -6.34
N THR A 37 12.04 -1.81 -7.28
CA THR A 37 11.55 -2.08 -8.64
C THR A 37 12.62 -1.69 -9.67
N THR A 38 12.38 -1.96 -10.96
CA THR A 38 13.37 -1.78 -12.02
C THR A 38 13.94 -0.36 -12.09
N HIS A 39 13.14 0.65 -11.77
CA HIS A 39 13.50 2.07 -11.89
C HIS A 39 13.16 2.90 -10.65
N ASP A 40 12.61 2.29 -9.59
CA ASP A 40 12.13 3.00 -8.41
C ASP A 40 12.04 2.06 -7.19
N SER A 41 11.26 2.45 -6.18
CA SER A 41 10.79 1.59 -5.10
C SER A 41 9.29 1.39 -5.17
N GLY A 42 8.83 0.23 -4.70
CA GLY A 42 7.43 -0.09 -4.49
C GLY A 42 7.11 -0.28 -3.01
N VAL A 43 5.82 -0.21 -2.69
CA VAL A 43 5.27 -0.41 -1.35
C VAL A 43 4.14 -1.41 -1.42
N ALA A 44 4.21 -2.45 -0.58
CA ALA A 44 3.13 -3.40 -0.36
C ALA A 44 2.55 -3.21 1.04
N ILE A 45 1.23 -3.16 1.15
CA ILE A 45 0.49 -3.03 2.41
C ILE A 45 -0.46 -4.21 2.53
N ILE A 46 -0.48 -4.81 3.72
CA ILE A 46 -1.45 -5.84 4.11
C ILE A 46 -2.32 -5.27 5.21
N ASP A 47 -3.63 -5.42 5.07
CA ASP A 47 -4.60 -5.01 6.10
C ASP A 47 -5.08 -6.17 6.99
N ASP A 48 -5.93 -5.83 7.97
CA ASP A 48 -6.60 -6.76 8.88
C ASP A 48 -7.50 -7.79 8.18
N GLN A 49 -7.97 -7.49 6.96
CA GLN A 49 -8.78 -8.37 6.12
C GLN A 49 -7.94 -9.24 5.17
N MET A 50 -6.62 -9.25 5.30
CA MET A 50 -5.67 -9.97 4.43
C MET A 50 -5.77 -9.55 2.95
N ARG A 51 -6.18 -8.31 2.67
CA ARG A 51 -6.07 -7.72 1.34
C ARG A 51 -4.68 -7.14 1.17
N ILE A 52 -4.16 -7.27 -0.05
CA ILE A 52 -2.84 -6.77 -0.40
C ILE A 52 -3.02 -5.58 -1.33
N PHE A 53 -2.41 -4.46 -0.97
CA PHE A 53 -2.34 -3.26 -1.78
C PHE A 53 -0.90 -3.04 -2.21
N VAL A 54 -0.68 -2.73 -3.48
CA VAL A 54 0.66 -2.58 -4.05
C VAL A 54 0.78 -1.29 -4.83
N VAL A 55 1.81 -0.51 -4.53
CA VAL A 55 2.28 0.64 -5.30
C VAL A 55 3.61 0.24 -5.92
N ASN A 56 3.71 0.25 -7.26
CA ASN A 56 4.92 -0.22 -7.98
C ASN A 56 6.01 0.85 -8.16
N SER A 57 5.62 2.13 -8.07
CA SER A 57 6.53 3.27 -8.11
C SER A 57 6.03 4.30 -7.10
N VAL A 58 6.89 4.72 -6.18
CA VAL A 58 6.57 5.76 -5.21
C VAL A 58 6.61 7.15 -5.85
N SER A 59 7.37 7.30 -6.93
CA SER A 59 7.47 8.53 -7.73
C SER A 59 6.26 8.73 -8.63
N GLU A 60 5.69 7.66 -9.18
CA GLU A 60 4.48 7.65 -10.02
C GLU A 60 3.43 6.66 -9.48
N PRO A 61 2.76 7.00 -8.37
CA PRO A 61 1.97 6.03 -7.64
C PRO A 61 0.67 5.62 -8.33
N VAL A 62 0.58 4.34 -8.67
CA VAL A 62 -0.66 3.65 -9.03
C VAL A 62 -0.87 2.52 -8.03
N VAL A 63 -1.97 2.57 -7.26
CA VAL A 63 -2.28 1.52 -6.29
C VAL A 63 -3.13 0.42 -6.93
N TRP A 64 -2.64 -0.81 -6.79
CA TRP A 64 -3.32 -2.03 -7.16
C TRP A 64 -3.80 -2.73 -5.90
N SER A 65 -4.95 -3.41 -5.99
CA SER A 65 -5.45 -4.21 -4.88
C SER A 65 -5.73 -5.64 -5.33
N MET A 66 -5.40 -6.60 -4.47
CA MET A 66 -5.70 -8.00 -4.68
C MET A 66 -6.46 -8.52 -3.46
N HIS A 67 -7.58 -9.18 -3.73
CA HIS A 67 -8.34 -9.91 -2.73
C HIS A 67 -7.88 -11.35 -2.73
N SER A 68 -7.56 -11.90 -1.57
CA SER A 68 -7.40 -13.34 -1.45
C SER A 68 -8.76 -13.99 -1.66
N CYS A 69 -8.99 -14.59 -2.83
CA CYS A 69 -10.09 -15.52 -3.00
C CYS A 69 -9.79 -16.74 -2.11
N LYS A 70 -10.64 -16.99 -1.10
CA LYS A 70 -10.63 -18.26 -0.40
C LYS A 70 -10.86 -19.36 -1.44
N VAL A 71 -9.82 -20.11 -1.79
CA VAL A 71 -10.00 -21.36 -2.52
C VAL A 71 -10.64 -22.32 -1.52
N SER A 72 -11.95 -22.53 -1.61
CA SER A 72 -12.60 -23.66 -0.95
C SER A 72 -11.96 -24.93 -1.50
N LYS A 73 -11.09 -25.56 -0.71
CA LYS A 73 -10.71 -26.94 -0.94
C LYS A 73 -11.92 -27.79 -0.54
N TYR A 74 -12.54 -28.43 -1.52
CA TYR A 74 -13.52 -29.50 -1.34
C TYR A 74 -12.90 -30.67 -0.59
#